data_AF-A0AAP0PW88-F1
#
_entry.id   AF-A0AAP0PW88-F1
#
_cell.length_a   1.000
_cell.length_b   1.000
_cell.length_c   1.000
_cell.angle_alpha   90.00
_cell.angle_beta   90.00
_cell.angle_gamma   90.00
#
_symmetry.space_group_name_H-M   'P 1'
#
loop_
_entity.id
_entity.type
_entity.pdbx_description
1 polymer ?
#
loop_
_entity_poly.entity_id
_entity_poly.type
_entity_poly.pdbx_seq_one_letter_code
_entity_poly.pdbx_strand_id
1 'polypeptide(L)'
;MFSSTEFQIWLKENLNSSYKGNVSMIEWSVIFGTAVWLIWRWRNETVFHEEPNQCVDPVKSILAMAGEFHHVILARISKEANMTKVWQRPDEGWTKLNADGAVAGSCAAAGGVLRDHEGRWIRGFHQFLGTCPPLDEELAEISMGLHMAWQVDVKRVELQVDSLEAVSLISSREHG
;
A
#
# COMPACT_ATOMS: atom_id res chain seq x y z
N MET A 1 -19.81 11.34 -9.13
CA MET A 1 -19.30 10.35 -8.16
C MET A 1 -18.78 9.20 -9.00
N PHE A 2 -17.46 9.00 -9.07
CA PHE A 2 -16.88 7.91 -9.87
C PHE A 2 -17.26 6.58 -9.22
N SER A 3 -17.76 5.62 -9.99
CA SER A 3 -17.85 4.24 -9.52
C SER A 3 -16.44 3.67 -9.32
N SER A 4 -16.31 2.66 -8.46
CA SER A 4 -15.02 1.98 -8.23
C SER A 4 -14.43 1.42 -9.54
N THR A 5 -15.28 0.95 -10.46
CA THR A 5 -14.88 0.45 -11.77
C THR A 5 -14.36 1.56 -12.68
N GLU A 6 -15.03 2.72 -12.73
CA GLU A 6 -14.57 3.86 -13.53
C GLU A 6 -13.22 4.40 -13.03
N PHE A 7 -13.03 4.44 -11.71
CA PHE A 7 -11.75 4.83 -11.13
C PHE A 7 -10.63 3.85 -11.51
N GLN A 8 -10.89 2.54 -11.44
CA GLN A 8 -9.90 1.52 -11.82
C GLN A 8 -9.52 1.58 -13.30
N ILE A 9 -10.51 1.82 -14.18
CA ILE A 9 -10.26 2.01 -15.61
C ILE A 9 -9.40 3.24 -15.84
N TRP A 10 -9.82 4.39 -15.30
CA TRP A 10 -9.08 5.65 -15.42
C TRP A 10 -7.64 5.55 -14.92
N LEU A 11 -7.44 4.90 -13.76
CA LEU A 11 -6.11 4.70 -13.19
C LEU A 11 -5.23 3.84 -14.09
N LYS A 12 -5.77 2.73 -14.63
CA LYS A 12 -5.06 1.84 -15.55
C LYS A 12 -4.72 2.52 -16.87
N GLU A 13 -5.62 3.30 -17.44
CA GLU A 13 -5.37 4.03 -18.68
C GLU A 13 -4.18 4.99 -18.55
N ASN A 14 -4.12 5.72 -17.44
CA ASN A 14 -3.03 6.66 -17.20
C ASN A 14 -1.70 5.97 -16.89
N LEU A 15 -1.71 4.89 -16.10
CA LEU A 15 -0.50 4.14 -15.76
C LEU A 15 0.07 3.30 -16.92
N ASN A 16 -0.72 2.99 -17.94
CA ASN A 16 -0.26 2.24 -19.13
C ASN A 16 0.00 3.12 -20.36
N SER A 17 -0.14 4.44 -20.25
CA SER A 17 0.10 5.34 -21.38
C SER A 17 1.59 5.58 -21.60
N SER A 18 2.08 5.18 -22.77
CA SER A 18 3.44 5.44 -23.24
C SER A 18 3.59 6.80 -23.94
N TYR A 19 2.59 7.69 -23.83
CA TYR A 19 2.65 9.02 -24.45
C TYR A 19 3.81 9.83 -23.87
N LYS A 20 4.66 10.40 -24.74
CA LYS A 20 5.78 11.28 -24.37
C LYS A 20 5.43 12.70 -24.81
N GLY A 21 5.17 13.57 -23.84
CA GLY A 21 4.90 14.99 -24.12
C GLY A 21 6.17 15.75 -24.56
N ASN A 22 5.98 16.90 -25.18
CA ASN A 22 7.07 17.72 -25.74
C ASN A 22 8.04 18.31 -24.69
N VAL A 23 7.68 18.33 -23.40
CA VAL A 23 8.40 19.11 -22.37
C VAL A 23 9.56 18.36 -21.73
N SER A 24 9.53 17.01 -21.67
CA SER A 24 10.53 16.25 -20.91
C SER A 24 10.98 14.93 -21.53
N MET A 25 10.40 14.47 -22.64
CA MET A 25 10.60 13.11 -23.21
C MET A 25 10.30 11.95 -22.24
N ILE A 26 9.79 12.23 -21.03
CA ILE A 26 9.38 11.24 -20.03
C ILE A 26 8.00 10.70 -20.41
N GLU A 27 7.79 9.40 -20.21
CA GLU A 27 6.48 8.77 -20.44
C GLU A 27 5.43 9.27 -19.46
N TRP A 28 4.22 9.50 -19.95
CA TRP A 28 3.09 9.98 -19.16
C TRP A 28 2.81 9.06 -17.96
N SER A 29 2.89 7.74 -18.13
CA SER A 29 2.77 6.76 -17.05
C SER A 29 3.68 7.05 -15.87
N VAL A 30 4.94 7.46 -16.13
CA VAL A 30 5.93 7.80 -15.10
C VAL A 30 5.56 9.11 -14.42
N ILE A 31 5.20 10.14 -15.20
CA ILE A 31 4.79 11.44 -14.65
C ILE A 31 3.54 11.28 -13.78
N PHE A 32 2.52 10.58 -14.29
CA PHE A 32 1.27 10.35 -13.62
C PHE A 32 1.46 9.51 -12.35
N GLY A 33 2.21 8.41 -12.43
CA GLY A 33 2.53 7.59 -11.26
C GLY A 33 3.28 8.38 -10.18
N THR A 34 4.25 9.20 -10.58
CA THR A 34 4.99 10.09 -9.68
C THR A 34 4.07 11.13 -9.04
N ALA A 35 3.14 11.70 -9.81
CA ALA A 35 2.18 12.68 -9.33
C ALA A 35 1.22 12.08 -8.29
N VAL A 36 0.63 10.91 -8.58
CA VAL A 36 -0.25 10.20 -7.64
C VAL A 36 0.48 9.89 -6.33
N TRP A 37 1.74 9.41 -6.42
CA TRP A 37 2.56 9.13 -5.25
C TRP A 37 2.87 10.40 -4.44
N LEU A 38 3.29 11.50 -5.08
CA LEU A 38 3.59 12.76 -4.40
C LEU A 38 2.35 13.37 -3.76
N ILE A 39 1.20 13.34 -4.42
CA ILE A 39 -0.07 13.81 -3.85
C ILE A 39 -0.41 13.02 -2.58
N TRP A 40 -0.31 11.69 -2.64
CA TRP A 40 -0.51 10.84 -1.47
C TRP A 40 0.48 11.18 -0.35
N ARG A 41 1.77 11.36 -0.70
CA ARG A 41 2.82 11.68 0.27
C ARG A 41 2.59 13.02 0.94
N TRP A 42 2.33 14.10 0.20
CA TRP A 42 2.07 15.43 0.76
C TRP A 42 0.81 15.44 1.63
N ARG A 43 -0.23 14.72 1.22
CA ARG A 43 -1.43 14.55 2.05
C ARG A 43 -1.07 13.88 3.38
N ASN A 44 -0.28 12.81 3.34
CA ASN A 44 0.13 12.10 4.55
C ASN A 44 1.07 12.95 5.42
N GLU A 45 2.02 13.68 4.82
CA GLU A 45 2.87 14.63 5.54
C GLU A 45 2.01 15.65 6.31
N THR A 46 0.96 16.17 5.68
CA THR A 46 0.02 17.12 6.31
C THR A 46 -0.79 16.51 7.45
N VAL A 47 -1.15 15.22 7.37
CA VAL A 47 -1.97 14.54 8.39
C VAL A 47 -1.13 14.11 9.59
N PHE A 48 0.13 13.69 9.37
CA PHE A 48 0.93 13.00 10.38
C PHE A 48 2.10 13.83 10.94
N HIS A 49 2.44 15.00 10.38
CA HIS A 49 3.50 15.86 10.89
C HIS A 49 2.95 17.22 11.35
N GLU A 50 3.44 17.69 12.51
CA GLU A 50 3.06 19.00 13.07
C GLU A 50 3.56 20.17 12.21
N GLU A 51 4.73 20.01 11.58
CA GLU A 51 5.32 20.96 10.63
C GLU A 51 5.47 20.31 9.25
N PRO A 52 4.39 20.23 8.45
CA PRO A 52 4.44 19.59 7.14
C PRO A 52 5.27 20.40 6.17
N ASN A 53 6.13 19.72 5.40
CA ASN A 53 6.91 20.35 4.35
C ASN A 53 5.98 20.70 3.18
N GLN A 54 5.58 21.97 3.08
CA GLN A 54 4.69 22.40 2.00
C GLN A 54 5.41 22.41 0.66
N CYS A 55 4.84 21.74 -0.33
CA CYS A 55 5.34 21.82 -1.68
C CYS A 55 5.06 23.20 -2.28
N VAL A 56 6.11 24.00 -2.48
CA VAL A 56 6.02 25.36 -3.04
C VAL A 56 5.70 25.35 -4.54
N ASP A 57 6.16 24.33 -5.27
CA ASP A 57 5.88 24.15 -6.71
C ASP A 57 5.65 22.66 -7.05
N PRO A 58 4.38 22.18 -6.95
CA PRO A 58 4.04 20.78 -7.19
C PRO A 58 4.42 20.29 -8.58
N VAL A 59 4.26 21.11 -9.62
CA VAL A 59 4.54 20.71 -11.00
C VAL A 59 6.03 20.49 -11.18
N LYS A 60 6.86 21.42 -10.69
CA LYS A 60 8.31 21.28 -10.75
C LYS A 60 8.82 20.08 -9.96
N SER A 61 8.27 19.84 -8.75
CA SER A 61 8.63 18.66 -7.95
C SER A 61 8.28 17.35 -8.64
N ILE A 62 7.08 17.26 -9.25
CA ILE A 62 6.65 16.08 -10.01
C ILE A 62 7.60 15.84 -11.20
N LEU A 63 7.87 16.86 -12.01
CA LEU A 63 8.71 16.70 -13.21
C LEU A 63 10.15 16.33 -12.85
N ALA A 64 10.73 16.95 -11.81
CA ALA A 64 12.07 16.64 -11.35
C ALA A 64 12.19 15.17 -10.90
N MET A 65 11.27 14.73 -10.03
CA MET A 65 11.27 13.36 -9.52
C MET A 65 10.93 12.32 -10.60
N ALA A 66 10.01 12.65 -11.52
CA ALA A 66 9.71 11.78 -12.64
C ALA A 66 10.93 11.59 -13.55
N GLY A 67 11.78 12.62 -13.71
CA GLY A 67 13.05 12.52 -14.42
C GLY A 67 14.02 11.56 -13.74
N GLU A 68 14.16 11.64 -12.42
CA GLU A 68 14.98 10.69 -11.64
C GLU A 68 14.46 9.26 -11.76
N PHE A 69 13.14 9.06 -11.61
CA PHE A 69 12.52 7.74 -11.72
C PHE A 69 12.56 7.16 -13.13
N HIS A 70 12.52 7.97 -14.18
CA HIS A 70 12.60 7.48 -15.56
C HIS A 70 13.89 6.67 -15.78
N HIS A 71 15.02 7.13 -15.24
CA HIS A 71 16.29 6.41 -15.32
C HIS A 71 16.31 5.11 -14.50
N VAL A 72 15.71 5.12 -13.30
CA VAL A 72 15.68 3.95 -12.40
C VAL A 72 14.70 2.89 -12.88
N ILE A 73 13.51 3.29 -13.34
CA ILE A 73 12.46 2.38 -13.80
C ILE A 73 12.92 1.62 -15.05
N LEU A 74 13.56 2.28 -16.02
CA LEU A 74 14.10 1.59 -17.20
C LEU A 74 15.19 0.57 -16.82
N ALA A 75 16.05 0.91 -15.85
CA ALA A 75 17.06 -0.02 -15.34
C ALA A 75 16.45 -1.21 -14.60
N ARG A 76 15.29 -1.04 -13.94
CA ARG A 76 14.63 -2.07 -13.15
C ARG A 76 13.73 -2.98 -14.00
N ILE A 77 12.97 -2.43 -14.94
CA ILE A 77 12.14 -3.20 -15.90
C ILE A 77 13.00 -4.13 -16.74
N SER A 78 14.18 -3.69 -17.17
CA SER A 78 15.11 -4.55 -17.92
C SER A 78 15.68 -5.71 -17.08
N LYS A 79 15.64 -5.61 -15.75
CA LYS A 79 16.16 -6.62 -14.81
C LYS A 79 15.07 -7.54 -14.24
N GLU A 80 13.83 -7.05 -14.10
CA GLU A 80 12.71 -7.73 -13.42
C GLU A 80 11.61 -8.24 -14.38
N ALA A 81 11.88 -8.32 -15.69
CA ALA A 81 10.91 -8.72 -16.73
C ALA A 81 10.17 -10.06 -16.50
N ASN A 82 10.53 -10.85 -15.48
CA ASN A 82 9.91 -12.13 -15.12
C ASN A 82 9.26 -12.18 -13.72
N MET A 83 9.12 -11.08 -12.96
CA MET A 83 8.50 -11.14 -11.63
C MET A 83 7.48 -10.04 -11.37
N THR A 84 6.36 -10.05 -12.09
CA THR A 84 5.18 -9.34 -11.63
C THR A 84 4.47 -10.16 -10.55
N LYS A 85 4.81 -9.93 -9.26
CA LYS A 85 3.96 -10.36 -8.14
C LYS A 85 2.73 -9.47 -8.09
N VAL A 86 1.73 -9.77 -8.92
CA VAL A 86 0.42 -9.11 -8.87
C VAL A 86 -0.36 -9.71 -7.70
N TRP A 87 -0.99 -8.86 -6.88
CA TRP A 87 -1.88 -9.30 -5.81
C TRP A 87 -2.93 -10.28 -6.34
N GLN A 88 -3.10 -11.42 -5.66
CA GLN A 88 -4.07 -12.45 -6.03
C GLN A 88 -5.22 -12.44 -5.03
N ARG A 89 -6.45 -12.40 -5.56
CA ARG A 89 -7.66 -12.59 -4.74
C ARG A 89 -7.65 -13.98 -4.09
N PRO A 90 -8.22 -14.14 -2.89
CA PRO A 90 -8.26 -15.44 -2.22
C PRO A 90 -9.24 -16.39 -2.94
N ASP A 91 -9.16 -17.68 -2.60
CA ASP A 91 -10.09 -18.69 -3.11
C ASP A 91 -11.54 -18.41 -2.68
N GLU A 92 -12.50 -18.98 -3.41
CA GLU A 92 -13.92 -18.84 -3.08
C GLU A 92 -14.21 -19.29 -1.64
N GLY A 93 -14.97 -18.48 -0.92
CA GLY A 93 -15.29 -18.70 0.49
C GLY A 93 -14.20 -18.28 1.49
N TRP A 94 -13.05 -17.81 1.01
CA TRP A 94 -12.02 -17.15 1.81
C TRP A 94 -12.09 -15.64 1.70
N THR A 95 -11.57 -14.98 2.73
CA THR A 95 -11.39 -13.53 2.78
C THR A 95 -9.92 -13.24 3.01
N LYS A 96 -9.36 -12.28 2.28
CA LYS A 96 -7.95 -11.92 2.41
C LYS A 96 -7.83 -10.70 3.33
N LEU A 97 -7.02 -10.84 4.37
CA LEU A 97 -6.65 -9.76 5.27
C LEU A 97 -5.21 -9.36 4.93
N ASN A 98 -5.07 -8.18 4.34
CA ASN A 98 -3.78 -7.52 4.15
C ASN A 98 -3.60 -6.56 5.31
N ALA A 99 -2.57 -6.75 6.11
CA ALA A 99 -2.29 -5.89 7.23
C ALA A 99 -0.80 -5.48 7.17
N ASP A 100 -0.52 -4.26 7.61
CA ASP A 100 0.78 -3.62 7.51
C ASP A 100 1.00 -2.67 8.69
N GLY A 101 2.20 -2.75 9.23
CA GLY A 101 2.67 -1.99 10.35
C GLY A 101 3.59 -0.86 9.92
N ALA A 102 3.60 0.24 10.66
CA ALA A 102 4.40 1.41 10.32
C ALA A 102 5.06 2.00 11.56
N VAL A 103 6.40 2.09 11.51
CA VAL A 103 7.19 2.75 12.55
C VAL A 103 7.88 3.99 11.97
N ALA A 104 7.67 5.13 12.62
CA ALA A 104 8.32 6.40 12.32
C ALA A 104 8.92 7.00 13.61
N GLY A 105 10.25 7.02 13.71
CA GLY A 105 10.93 7.45 14.93
C GLY A 105 10.60 6.50 16.10
N SER A 106 9.97 7.03 17.15
CA SER A 106 9.46 6.25 18.29
C SER A 106 7.96 5.95 18.21
N CYS A 107 7.31 6.31 17.11
CA CYS A 107 5.88 6.14 16.93
C CYS A 107 5.59 4.93 16.05
N ALA A 108 4.57 4.18 16.41
CA ALA A 108 4.09 2.98 15.75
C ALA A 108 2.60 3.12 15.41
N ALA A 109 2.20 2.57 14.27
CA ALA A 109 0.81 2.52 13.85
C ALA A 109 0.56 1.27 13.01
N ALA A 110 -0.55 0.60 13.27
CA ALA A 110 -0.98 -0.57 12.52
C ALA A 110 -2.14 -0.23 11.57
N GLY A 111 -2.24 -0.93 10.46
CA GLY A 111 -3.35 -0.81 9.54
C GLY A 111 -3.65 -2.10 8.80
N GLY A 112 -4.83 -2.16 8.19
CA GLY A 112 -5.15 -3.29 7.33
C GLY A 112 -6.49 -3.20 6.65
N VAL A 113 -6.66 -4.06 5.66
CA VAL A 113 -7.81 -4.13 4.77
C VAL A 113 -8.26 -5.57 4.60
N LEU A 114 -9.56 -5.79 4.76
CA LEU A 114 -10.24 -7.05 4.55
C LEU A 114 -10.98 -7.03 3.20
N ARG A 115 -10.72 -8.03 2.35
CA ARG A 115 -11.33 -8.18 1.02
C ARG A 115 -11.91 -9.56 0.81
N ASP A 116 -13.07 -9.65 0.16
CA ASP A 116 -13.69 -10.93 -0.18
C ASP A 116 -12.96 -11.67 -1.32
N HIS A 117 -13.46 -12.86 -1.67
CA HIS A 117 -12.96 -13.69 -2.77
C HIS A 117 -13.08 -13.07 -4.17
N GLU A 118 -13.93 -12.06 -4.36
CA GLU A 118 -13.98 -11.27 -5.59
C GLU A 118 -12.97 -10.11 -5.56
N GLY A 119 -12.29 -9.90 -4.44
CA GLY A 119 -11.38 -8.77 -4.18
C GLY A 119 -12.09 -7.48 -3.80
N ARG A 120 -13.39 -7.54 -3.48
CA ARG A 120 -14.17 -6.36 -3.06
C ARG A 120 -13.82 -6.01 -1.62
N TRP A 121 -13.75 -4.72 -1.34
CA TRP A 121 -13.52 -4.21 0.01
C TRP A 121 -14.68 -4.56 0.93
N ILE A 122 -14.37 -5.13 2.11
CA ILE A 122 -15.35 -5.40 3.17
C ILE A 122 -15.21 -4.37 4.29
N ARG A 123 -13.99 -4.24 4.83
CA ARG A 123 -13.68 -3.37 5.98
C ARG A 123 -12.18 -3.06 6.01
N GLY A 124 -11.80 -1.99 6.71
CA GLY A 124 -10.41 -1.72 7.05
C GLY A 124 -10.28 -1.09 8.43
N PHE A 125 -9.06 -1.06 8.94
CA PHE A 125 -8.71 -0.44 10.22
C PHE A 125 -7.41 0.35 10.09
N HIS A 126 -7.23 1.27 11.02
CA HIS A 126 -5.96 1.93 11.31
C HIS A 126 -5.93 2.22 12.81
N GLN A 127 -4.77 2.18 13.42
CA GLN A 127 -4.60 2.45 14.84
C GLN A 127 -3.23 3.01 15.13
N PHE A 128 -3.19 4.12 15.88
CA PHE A 128 -1.96 4.60 16.49
C PHE A 128 -1.65 3.77 17.74
N LEU A 129 -0.46 3.17 17.79
CA LEU A 129 -0.01 2.27 18.86
C LEU A 129 0.93 2.98 19.86
N GLY A 130 1.30 4.23 19.60
CA GLY A 130 2.23 4.96 20.45
C GLY A 130 3.65 4.46 20.24
N THR A 131 4.38 4.21 21.33
CA THR A 131 5.74 3.68 21.27
C THR A 131 5.73 2.20 21.63
N CYS A 132 6.04 1.34 20.66
CA CYS A 132 6.25 -0.08 20.89
C CYS A 132 7.40 -0.61 20.02
N PRO A 133 8.04 -1.73 20.44
CA PRO A 133 8.96 -2.47 19.58
C PRO A 133 8.30 -2.90 18.26
N PRO A 134 9.07 -3.05 17.17
CA PRO A 134 8.52 -3.48 15.88
C PRO A 134 7.75 -4.81 15.96
N LEU A 135 8.24 -5.79 16.70
CA LEU A 135 7.53 -7.08 16.82
C LEU A 135 6.17 -6.95 17.52
N ASP A 136 6.07 -6.10 18.55
CA ASP A 136 4.80 -5.88 19.26
C ASP A 136 3.79 -5.16 18.37
N GLU A 137 4.28 -4.28 17.49
CA GLU A 137 3.53 -3.55 16.49
C GLU A 137 2.89 -4.51 15.47
N GLU A 138 3.70 -5.39 14.90
CA GLU A 138 3.29 -6.45 13.95
C GLU A 138 2.26 -7.42 14.57
N LEU A 139 2.48 -7.84 15.83
CA LEU A 139 1.53 -8.72 16.52
C LEU A 139 0.22 -8.00 16.85
N ALA A 140 0.28 -6.72 17.22
CA ALA A 140 -0.91 -5.90 17.44
C ALA A 140 -1.71 -5.73 16.15
N GLU A 141 -1.04 -5.46 15.03
CA GLU A 141 -1.63 -5.35 13.70
C GLU A 141 -2.39 -6.64 13.30
N ILE A 142 -1.75 -7.80 13.44
CA ILE A 142 -2.38 -9.11 13.19
C ILE A 142 -3.62 -9.31 14.09
N SER A 143 -3.47 -9.06 15.39
CA SER A 143 -4.54 -9.22 16.37
C SER A 143 -5.76 -8.35 16.04
N MET A 144 -5.52 -7.08 15.71
CA MET A 144 -6.56 -6.13 15.33
C MET A 144 -7.25 -6.51 14.03
N GLY A 145 -6.48 -6.94 13.02
CA GLY A 145 -7.02 -7.40 11.75
C GLY A 145 -7.91 -8.63 11.90
N LEU A 146 -7.48 -9.63 12.66
CA LEU A 146 -8.26 -10.83 12.94
C LEU A 146 -9.51 -10.54 13.78
N HIS A 147 -9.39 -9.66 14.79
CA HIS A 147 -10.54 -9.22 15.58
C HIS A 147 -11.59 -8.52 14.70
N MET A 148 -11.16 -7.63 13.81
CA MET A 148 -12.05 -6.97 12.84
C MET A 148 -12.74 -7.99 11.93
N ALA A 149 -12.03 -9.00 11.42
CA ALA A 149 -12.63 -10.06 10.60
C ALA A 149 -13.69 -10.85 11.39
N TRP A 150 -13.40 -11.17 12.66
CA TRP A 150 -14.34 -11.85 13.55
C TRP A 150 -15.63 -11.06 13.77
N GLN A 151 -15.53 -9.73 13.96
CA GLN A 151 -16.68 -8.84 14.16
C GLN A 151 -17.65 -8.81 12.96
N VAL A 152 -17.16 -9.10 11.76
CA VAL A 152 -17.98 -9.16 10.53
C VAL A 152 -18.31 -10.61 10.12
N ASP A 153 -18.22 -11.53 11.07
CA ASP A 153 -18.50 -12.96 10.93
C ASP A 153 -17.68 -13.70 9.86
N VAL A 154 -16.48 -13.19 9.57
CA VAL A 154 -15.52 -13.87 8.69
C VAL A 154 -14.70 -14.86 9.51
N LYS A 155 -14.82 -16.15 9.16
CA LYS A 155 -14.12 -17.26 9.85
C LYS A 155 -12.96 -17.86 9.07
N ARG A 156 -12.92 -17.65 7.75
CA ARG A 156 -11.87 -18.15 6.85
C ARG A 156 -11.06 -16.97 6.32
N VAL A 157 -9.90 -16.75 6.92
CA VAL A 157 -9.02 -15.62 6.61
C VAL A 157 -7.70 -16.13 6.05
N GLU A 158 -7.33 -15.64 4.88
CA GLU A 158 -5.97 -15.69 4.36
C GLU A 158 -5.25 -14.42 4.83
N LEU A 159 -4.38 -14.55 5.83
CA LEU A 159 -3.62 -13.44 6.40
C LEU A 159 -2.35 -13.20 5.58
N GLN A 160 -2.11 -11.95 5.20
CA GLN A 160 -0.91 -11.50 4.51
C GLN A 160 -0.31 -10.29 5.23
N VAL A 161 0.86 -10.50 5.82
CA VAL A 161 1.70 -9.54 6.56
C VAL A 161 3.14 -9.65 6.06
N ASP A 162 3.99 -8.66 6.33
CA ASP A 162 5.37 -8.62 5.86
C ASP A 162 6.41 -9.01 6.93
N SER A 163 6.02 -9.18 8.19
CA SER A 163 6.88 -9.75 9.24
C SER A 163 6.89 -11.29 9.28
N LEU A 164 7.98 -11.86 8.75
CA LEU A 164 8.26 -13.30 8.85
C LEU A 164 8.42 -13.75 10.32
N GLU A 165 8.93 -12.88 11.18
CA GLU A 165 9.09 -13.16 12.62
C GLU A 165 7.71 -13.34 13.29
N ALA A 166 6.79 -12.40 13.08
CA ALA A 166 5.44 -12.48 13.62
C ALA A 166 4.69 -13.72 13.09
N VAL A 167 4.80 -14.00 11.78
CA VAL A 167 4.21 -15.21 11.16
C VAL A 167 4.75 -16.48 11.82
N SER A 168 6.06 -16.53 12.10
CA SER A 168 6.69 -17.71 12.70
C SER A 168 6.17 -17.94 14.13
N LEU A 169 6.01 -16.88 14.92
CA LEU A 169 5.48 -16.97 16.28
C LEU A 169 4.04 -17.48 16.31
N ILE A 170 3.15 -16.92 15.49
CA ILE A 170 1.74 -17.34 15.49
C ILE A 170 1.53 -18.72 14.85
N SER A 171 2.46 -19.16 14.00
CA SER A 171 2.41 -20.47 13.35
C SER A 171 3.05 -21.57 14.20
N SER A 172 3.88 -21.22 15.18
CA SER A 172 4.46 -22.18 16.10
C SER A 172 3.38 -22.80 16.98
N ARG A 173 3.21 -24.12 16.86
CA ARG A 173 2.32 -24.89 17.75
C ARG A 173 3.00 -25.07 19.10
N GLU A 174 2.72 -24.20 20.06
CA GLU A 174 2.88 -24.61 21.46
C GLU A 174 1.72 -25.54 21.83
N HIS A 175 2.05 -26.79 22.13
CA HIS A 175 1.13 -27.74 22.74
C HIS A 175 0.91 -27.30 24.20
N GLY A 176 -0.19 -26.60 24.46
CA GLY A 176 -0.75 -26.38 25.79
C GLY A 176 -1.92 -27.32 26.04
#